data_AF-A0A2G9NCN6-F1
#
_entry.id   AF-A0A2G9NCN6-F1
#
_cell.length_a   1.000
_cell.length_b   1.000
_cell.length_c   1.000
_cell.angle_alpha   90.00
_cell.angle_beta   90.00
_cell.angle_gamma   90.00
#
_symmetry.space_group_name_H-M   'P 1'
#
loop_
_entity.id
_entity.type
_entity.pdbx_description
1 polymer ?
#
loop_
_entity_poly.entity_id
_entity_poly.type
_entity_poly.pdbx_seq_one_letter_code
_entity_poly.pdbx_strand_id
1 'polypeptide(L)'
;MTSPEEHLKKIREHLEGIEEAIDIGIEKRPTTIGFHCSAGAMQYLEYYLHITNRIPIGKIIKHDWFKRPKEEQKIVPLIERKMPLNFPNKEKIYFLIYSIEEERNTLMYGKPSEKQIRVIIENFMRLKEIFDYMIKNRGEE
;
A
#
# COMPACT_ATOMS: atom_id res chain seq x y z
N MET A 1 -1.21 5.18 -19.56
CA MET A 1 -0.25 4.16 -19.06
C MET A 1 0.52 4.84 -17.93
N THR A 2 0.54 4.30 -16.72
CA THR A 2 1.31 4.92 -15.62
C THR A 2 2.79 4.59 -15.81
N SER A 3 3.62 5.61 -16.00
CA SER A 3 5.08 5.43 -16.08
C SER A 3 5.70 5.39 -14.68
N PRO A 4 6.94 4.92 -14.52
CA PRO A 4 7.65 4.99 -13.25
C PRO A 4 7.71 6.41 -12.65
N GLU A 5 7.86 7.45 -13.49
CA GLU A 5 7.86 8.84 -13.05
C GLU A 5 6.49 9.28 -12.52
N GLU A 6 5.42 8.85 -13.19
CA GLU A 6 4.04 9.14 -12.75
C GLU A 6 3.72 8.45 -11.42
N HIS A 7 4.21 7.23 -11.19
CA HIS A 7 4.11 6.59 -9.88
C HIS A 7 4.83 7.40 -8.80
N LEU A 8 6.07 7.85 -9.04
CA LEU A 8 6.81 8.66 -8.07
C LEU A 8 6.10 9.98 -7.75
N LYS A 9 5.48 10.61 -8.75
CA LYS A 9 4.65 11.79 -8.54
C LYS A 9 3.47 11.48 -7.62
N LYS A 10 2.69 10.44 -7.91
CA LYS A 10 1.55 10.02 -7.08
C LYS A 10 1.96 9.60 -5.68
N ILE A 11 3.12 8.94 -5.53
CA ILE A 11 3.66 8.59 -4.20
C ILE A 11 3.89 9.86 -3.39
N ARG A 12 4.49 10.91 -3.97
CA ARG A 12 4.69 12.20 -3.28
C ARG A 12 3.36 12.83 -2.88
N GLU A 13 2.41 12.91 -3.80
CA GLU A 13 1.05 13.43 -3.53
C GLU A 13 0.37 12.63 -2.39
N HIS A 14 0.59 11.31 -2.34
CA HIS A 14 0.05 10.50 -1.25
C HIS A 14 0.72 10.76 0.09
N LEU A 15 2.04 10.96 0.11
CA LEU A 15 2.79 11.29 1.33
C LEU A 15 2.40 12.67 1.86
N GLU A 16 2.33 13.68 0.99
CA GLU A 16 1.90 15.04 1.33
C GLU A 16 0.49 15.02 1.94
N GLY A 17 -0.45 14.30 1.32
CA GLY A 17 -1.81 14.18 1.86
C GLY A 17 -1.89 13.47 3.22
N ILE A 18 -0.96 12.55 3.52
CA ILE A 18 -0.86 11.92 4.84
C ILE A 18 -0.28 12.91 5.86
N GLU A 19 0.78 13.62 5.50
CA GLU A 19 1.45 14.61 6.35
C GLU A 19 0.50 15.75 6.73
N GLU A 20 -0.20 16.35 5.75
CA GLU A 20 -1.21 17.39 6.01
C GLU A 20 -2.32 16.90 6.95
N ALA A 21 -2.77 15.66 6.79
CA ALA A 21 -3.80 15.07 7.64
C ALA A 21 -3.30 14.82 9.07
N ILE A 22 -2.02 14.48 9.24
CA ILE A 22 -1.37 14.36 10.55
C ILE A 22 -1.28 15.73 11.22
N ASP A 23 -0.83 16.77 10.49
CA ASP A 23 -0.68 18.13 11.01
C ASP A 23 -2.00 18.76 11.45
N ILE A 24 -3.07 18.54 10.68
CA ILE A 24 -4.43 18.98 11.04
C ILE A 24 -4.96 18.22 12.27
N GLY A 25 -4.52 16.97 12.44
CA GLY A 25 -4.97 16.01 13.43
C GLY A 25 -5.69 14.83 12.77
N ILE A 26 -5.16 13.63 12.99
CA ILE A 26 -5.59 12.38 12.33
C ILE A 26 -7.08 12.06 12.49
N GLU A 27 -7.68 12.41 13.63
CA GLU A 27 -9.11 12.20 13.89
C GLU A 27 -10.03 13.14 13.10
N LYS A 28 -9.51 14.29 12.64
CA LYS A 28 -10.27 15.24 11.81
C LYS A 28 -10.26 14.86 10.33
N ARG A 29 -9.30 14.02 9.92
CA ARG A 29 -9.08 13.62 8.51
C ARG A 29 -8.95 12.09 8.33
N PRO A 30 -9.76 11.24 8.99
CA PRO A 30 -9.61 9.78 8.90
C PRO A 30 -9.79 9.26 7.47
N THR A 31 -10.74 9.82 6.71
CA THR A 31 -10.97 9.43 5.32
C THR A 31 -9.77 9.74 4.43
N THR A 32 -9.11 10.89 4.65
CA THR A 32 -7.87 11.27 3.96
C THR A 32 -6.78 10.25 4.27
N ILE A 33 -6.54 9.95 5.56
CA ILE A 33 -5.55 8.94 5.96
C ILE A 33 -5.84 7.59 5.30
N GLY A 34 -7.09 7.11 5.39
CA GLY A 34 -7.49 5.83 4.80
C GLY A 34 -7.28 5.77 3.28
N PHE A 35 -7.66 6.83 2.58
CA PHE A 35 -7.47 6.92 1.13
C PHE A 35 -5.99 6.96 0.74
N HIS A 36 -5.20 7.87 1.32
CA HIS A 36 -3.81 8.05 0.92
C HIS A 36 -2.93 6.86 1.33
N CYS A 37 -3.17 6.22 2.48
CA CYS A 37 -2.43 5.01 2.85
C CYS A 37 -2.71 3.84 1.89
N SER A 38 -3.98 3.60 1.55
CA SER A 38 -4.41 2.56 0.62
C SER A 38 -3.87 2.80 -0.80
N ALA A 39 -4.14 3.98 -1.36
CA ALA A 39 -3.72 4.31 -2.72
C ALA A 39 -2.20 4.40 -2.83
N GLY A 40 -1.53 5.00 -1.84
CA GLY A 40 -0.07 5.06 -1.77
C GLY A 40 0.58 3.67 -1.70
N ALA A 41 0.01 2.73 -0.94
CA ALA A 41 0.49 1.36 -0.88
C ALA A 41 0.48 0.67 -2.26
N MET A 42 -0.55 0.92 -3.06
CA MET A 42 -0.62 0.45 -4.45
C MET A 42 0.40 1.12 -5.35
N GLN A 43 0.59 2.43 -5.22
CA GLN A 43 1.61 3.13 -6.01
C GLN A 43 3.02 2.60 -5.74
N TYR A 44 3.37 2.32 -4.48
CA TYR A 44 4.66 1.71 -4.14
C TYR A 44 4.83 0.31 -4.75
N LEU A 45 3.80 -0.54 -4.62
CA LEU A 45 3.84 -1.90 -5.16
C LEU A 45 3.95 -1.91 -6.69
N GLU A 46 3.12 -1.14 -7.39
CA GLU A 46 3.15 -1.01 -8.84
C GLU A 46 4.48 -0.44 -9.32
N TYR A 47 4.96 0.63 -8.68
CA TYR A 47 6.25 1.23 -8.99
C TYR A 47 7.37 0.19 -8.92
N TYR A 48 7.49 -0.50 -7.77
CA TYR A 48 8.51 -1.51 -7.57
C TYR A 48 8.45 -2.62 -8.63
N LEU A 49 7.26 -3.15 -8.91
CA LEU A 49 7.09 -4.23 -9.88
C LEU A 49 7.35 -3.79 -11.32
N HIS A 50 7.04 -2.54 -11.68
CA HIS A 50 7.39 -1.97 -12.98
C HIS A 50 8.88 -1.79 -13.13
N ILE A 51 9.55 -1.14 -12.17
CA ILE A 51 10.99 -0.90 -12.29
C ILE A 51 11.75 -2.23 -12.28
N THR A 52 11.33 -3.23 -11.50
CA THR A 52 11.97 -4.56 -11.50
C THR A 52 11.56 -5.46 -12.66
N ASN A 53 10.84 -4.94 -13.67
CA ASN A 53 10.35 -5.70 -14.84
C ASN A 53 9.53 -6.95 -14.47
N ARG A 54 8.90 -6.97 -13.29
CA ARG A 54 8.04 -8.07 -12.83
C ARG A 54 6.64 -7.97 -13.45
N ILE A 55 6.21 -6.77 -13.83
CA ILE A 55 5.00 -6.53 -14.61
C ILE A 55 5.26 -5.50 -15.73
N PRO A 56 4.55 -5.59 -16.88
CA PRO A 56 4.66 -4.58 -17.94
C PRO A 56 4.24 -3.19 -17.44
N ILE A 57 4.90 -2.14 -17.91
CA ILE A 57 4.54 -0.75 -17.60
C ILE A 57 3.05 -0.52 -17.89
N GLY A 58 2.34 0.11 -16.96
CA GLY A 58 0.91 0.37 -17.05
C GLY A 58 -0.03 -0.78 -16.71
N LYS A 59 0.48 -1.97 -16.35
CA LYS A 59 -0.34 -2.99 -15.71
C LYS A 59 -0.75 -2.52 -14.31
N ILE A 60 -2.05 -2.42 -14.08
CA ILE A 60 -2.63 -1.96 -12.80
C ILE A 60 -2.91 -3.15 -11.88
N ILE A 61 -2.53 -3.02 -10.62
CA ILE A 61 -2.85 -3.94 -9.53
C ILE A 61 -4.05 -3.35 -8.78
N LYS A 62 -5.12 -4.14 -8.68
CA LYS A 62 -6.33 -3.68 -7.98
C LYS A 62 -6.16 -3.82 -6.48
N HIS A 63 -6.35 -2.74 -5.73
CA HIS A 63 -6.37 -2.77 -4.26
C HIS A 63 -7.39 -3.79 -3.70
N ASP A 64 -8.52 -3.99 -4.39
CA ASP A 64 -9.54 -5.01 -4.11
C ASP A 64 -8.98 -6.44 -4.01
N TRP A 65 -7.81 -6.71 -4.59
CA TRP A 65 -7.17 -8.01 -4.46
C TRP A 65 -6.68 -8.28 -3.04
N PHE A 66 -6.39 -7.23 -2.27
CA PHE A 66 -5.89 -7.24 -0.91
C PHE A 66 -6.99 -7.05 0.14
N LYS A 67 -8.25 -7.29 -0.22
CA LYS A 67 -9.35 -7.36 0.75
C LYS A 67 -9.25 -8.64 1.57
N ARG A 68 -9.30 -8.50 2.91
CA ARG A 68 -9.15 -9.61 3.87
C ARG A 68 -10.00 -10.81 3.44
N PRO A 69 -9.38 -11.99 3.25
CA PRO A 69 -10.13 -13.17 2.87
C PRO A 69 -10.85 -13.75 4.11
N LYS A 70 -11.69 -14.77 3.92
CA LYS A 70 -12.33 -15.46 5.05
C LYS A 70 -11.24 -16.03 5.98
N GLU A 71 -11.51 -16.15 7.28
CA GLU A 71 -10.52 -16.60 8.28
C GLU A 71 -9.82 -17.92 7.91
N GLU A 72 -10.51 -18.80 7.19
CA GLU A 72 -10.03 -20.11 6.74
C GLU A 72 -9.04 -20.03 5.55
N GLN A 73 -8.91 -18.87 4.90
CA GLN A 73 -8.17 -18.70 3.66
C GLN A 73 -6.80 -18.06 3.90
N LYS A 74 -5.75 -18.70 3.40
CA LYS A 74 -4.39 -18.13 3.42
C LYS A 74 -4.28 -16.96 2.45
N ILE A 75 -3.71 -15.86 2.92
CA ILE A 75 -3.52 -14.60 2.19
C ILE A 75 -2.66 -14.79 0.92
N VAL A 76 -1.47 -15.38 1.09
CA VAL A 76 -0.46 -15.49 0.03
C VAL A 76 -0.98 -16.27 -1.20
N PRO A 77 -1.57 -17.49 -1.06
CA PRO A 77 -2.10 -18.24 -2.20
C PRO A 77 -3.19 -17.51 -2.99
N LEU A 78 -3.98 -16.65 -2.36
CA LEU A 78 -5.04 -15.90 -3.04
C LEU A 78 -4.48 -14.79 -3.93
N ILE A 79 -3.46 -14.08 -3.46
CA ILE A 79 -2.76 -13.10 -4.28
C ILE A 79 -1.97 -13.80 -5.38
N GLU A 80 -1.29 -14.90 -5.10
CA GLU A 80 -0.50 -15.62 -6.10
C GLU A 80 -1.35 -16.13 -7.29
N ARG A 81 -2.61 -16.49 -7.05
CA ARG A 81 -3.56 -16.82 -8.15
C ARG A 81 -3.83 -15.64 -9.08
N LYS A 82 -3.82 -14.40 -8.56
CA LYS A 82 -4.06 -13.17 -9.33
C LYS A 82 -2.76 -12.57 -9.88
N MET A 83 -1.67 -12.78 -9.15
CA MET A 83 -0.35 -12.18 -9.36
C MET A 83 0.72 -13.20 -8.97
N PRO A 84 1.04 -14.17 -9.84
CA PRO A 84 2.04 -15.22 -9.58
C PRO A 84 3.46 -14.65 -9.76
N LEU A 85 3.82 -13.69 -8.91
CA LEU A 85 5.11 -13.00 -8.92
C LEU A 85 5.93 -13.40 -7.71
N ASN A 86 7.24 -13.54 -7.91
CA ASN A 86 8.19 -13.74 -6.84
C ASN A 86 9.11 -12.53 -6.69
N PHE A 87 9.19 -11.98 -5.48
CA PHE A 87 10.05 -10.85 -5.14
C PHE A 87 10.37 -10.85 -3.64
N PRO A 88 11.46 -10.18 -3.21
CA PRO A 88 11.85 -10.11 -1.81
C PRO A 88 10.74 -9.58 -0.91
N ASN A 89 10.61 -10.14 0.30
CA ASN A 89 9.64 -9.70 1.32
C ASN A 89 8.15 -9.73 0.88
N LYS A 90 7.79 -10.44 -0.19
CA LYS A 90 6.43 -10.45 -0.74
C LYS A 90 5.34 -10.71 0.30
N GLU A 91 5.56 -11.67 1.20
CA GLU A 91 4.57 -12.07 2.20
C GLU A 91 4.31 -10.95 3.21
N LYS A 92 5.38 -10.30 3.67
CA LYS A 92 5.31 -9.16 4.60
C LYS A 92 4.65 -7.96 3.94
N ILE A 93 5.00 -7.67 2.69
CA ILE A 93 4.39 -6.60 1.88
C ILE A 93 2.89 -6.86 1.71
N TYR A 94 2.50 -8.07 1.32
CA TYR A 94 1.09 -8.43 1.21
C TYR A 94 0.38 -8.24 2.55
N PHE A 95 0.91 -8.80 3.64
CA PHE A 95 0.30 -8.67 4.95
C PHE A 95 0.04 -7.20 5.35
N LEU A 96 1.03 -6.32 5.15
CA LEU A 96 0.88 -4.89 5.43
C LEU A 96 -0.22 -4.24 4.58
N ILE A 97 -0.26 -4.53 3.28
CA ILE A 97 -1.30 -4.01 2.39
C ILE A 97 -2.68 -4.52 2.81
N TYR A 98 -2.80 -5.80 3.19
CA TYR A 98 -4.04 -6.36 3.71
C TYR A 98 -4.51 -5.64 4.97
N SER A 99 -3.61 -5.38 5.92
CA SER A 99 -3.95 -4.63 7.13
C SER A 99 -4.36 -3.18 6.84
N ILE A 100 -3.78 -2.55 5.82
CA ILE A 100 -4.18 -1.20 5.36
C ILE A 100 -5.59 -1.25 4.74
N GLU A 101 -5.86 -2.19 3.83
CA GLU A 101 -7.17 -2.32 3.16
C GLU A 101 -8.30 -2.72 4.12
N GLU A 102 -7.99 -3.48 5.17
CA GLU A 102 -8.96 -3.86 6.20
C GLU A 102 -9.48 -2.63 6.95
N GLU A 103 -8.58 -1.78 7.46
CA GLU A 103 -8.96 -0.59 8.22
C GLU A 103 -9.50 0.53 7.32
N ARG A 104 -9.09 0.58 6.04
CA ARG A 104 -9.55 1.57 5.05
C ARG A 104 -11.06 1.74 5.03
N ASN A 105 -11.82 0.64 5.03
CA ASN A 105 -13.28 0.72 4.96
C ASN A 105 -13.87 1.41 6.19
N THR A 106 -13.32 1.11 7.38
CA THR A 106 -13.73 1.76 8.62
C THR A 106 -13.39 3.25 8.62
N LEU A 107 -12.22 3.62 8.10
CA LEU A 107 -11.79 5.02 8.02
C LEU A 107 -12.56 5.84 6.98
N MET A 108 -13.01 5.21 5.89
CA MET A 108 -13.74 5.89 4.82
C MET A 108 -15.24 6.02 5.10
N TYR A 109 -15.86 5.01 5.70
CA TYR A 109 -17.32 4.93 5.81
C TYR A 109 -17.82 4.79 7.25
N GLY A 110 -16.93 4.53 8.21
CA GLY A 110 -17.27 4.28 9.60
C GLY A 110 -16.90 5.41 10.55
N LYS A 111 -16.84 5.06 11.84
CA LYS A 111 -16.33 5.91 12.94
C LYS A 111 -15.05 5.26 13.49
N PRO A 112 -13.89 5.50 12.87
CA PRO A 112 -12.65 4.88 13.33
C PRO A 112 -12.23 5.47 14.67
N SER A 113 -11.64 4.62 15.51
CA SER A 113 -10.92 5.08 16.71
C SER A 113 -9.55 5.65 16.34
N GLU A 114 -9.01 6.54 17.16
CA GLU A 114 -7.64 7.05 17.02
C GLU A 114 -6.62 5.91 16.82
N LYS A 115 -6.79 4.82 17.58
CA LYS A 115 -5.94 3.64 17.51
C LYS A 115 -5.94 3.01 16.12
N GLN A 116 -7.11 2.87 15.48
CA GLN A 116 -7.20 2.33 14.12
C GLN A 116 -6.51 3.23 13.11
N ILE A 117 -6.67 4.56 13.26
CA ILE A 117 -6.02 5.54 12.38
C ILE A 117 -4.49 5.48 12.54
N ARG A 118 -3.98 5.34 13.76
CA ARG A 118 -2.54 5.15 14.01
C ARG A 118 -2.02 3.85 13.41
N VAL A 119 -2.73 2.74 13.58
CA VAL A 119 -2.34 1.44 13.04
C VAL A 119 -2.19 1.47 11.52
N ILE A 120 -3.12 2.11 10.79
CA ILE A 120 -3.00 2.20 9.33
C ILE A 120 -1.81 3.06 8.90
N ILE A 121 -1.54 4.16 9.60
CA ILE A 121 -0.37 5.03 9.33
C ILE A 121 0.92 4.26 9.59
N GLU A 122 1.03 3.57 10.73
CA GLU A 122 2.20 2.76 11.08
C GLU A 122 2.45 1.65 10.06
N ASN A 123 1.39 0.95 9.63
CA ASN A 123 1.50 -0.09 8.60
C ASN A 123 1.96 0.49 7.27
N PHE A 124 1.45 1.66 6.88
CA PHE A 124 1.89 2.35 5.68
C PHE A 124 3.34 2.81 5.75
N MET A 125 3.78 3.39 6.88
CA MET A 125 5.17 3.82 7.06
C MET A 125 6.14 2.64 7.00
N ARG A 126 5.79 1.50 7.64
CA ARG A 126 6.58 0.26 7.52
C ARG A 126 6.63 -0.27 6.09
N LEU A 127 5.52 -0.19 5.36
CA LEU A 127 5.46 -0.60 3.96
C LEU A 127 6.40 0.28 3.10
N LYS A 128 6.33 1.60 3.30
CA LYS A 128 7.21 2.58 2.66
C LYS A 128 8.68 2.26 2.92
N GLU A 129 9.08 2.03 4.18
CA GLU A 129 10.46 1.72 4.53
C GLU A 129 10.97 0.46 3.81
N ILE A 130 10.14 -0.59 3.73
CA ILE A 130 10.48 -1.82 3.01
C ILE A 130 10.72 -1.53 1.52
N PHE A 131 9.81 -0.78 0.88
CA PHE A 131 9.95 -0.44 -0.53
C PHE A 131 11.14 0.49 -0.78
N ASP A 132 11.34 1.52 0.02
CA ASP A 132 12.48 2.44 -0.11
C ASP A 132 13.80 1.69 -0.01
N TYR A 133 13.91 0.73 0.92
CA TYR A 133 15.06 -0.14 1.03
C TYR A 133 15.24 -1.00 -0.23
N MET A 134 14.18 -1.67 -0.69
CA MET A 134 14.24 -2.54 -1.87
C MET A 134 14.53 -1.77 -3.17
N ILE A 135 14.04 -0.54 -3.30
CA ILE A 135 14.28 0.33 -4.45
C ILE A 135 15.75 0.81 -4.46
N LYS A 136 16.28 1.20 -3.30
CA LYS A 136 17.69 1.63 -3.18
C LYS A 136 18.67 0.51 -3.48
N ASN A 137 18.38 -0.71 -3.03
CA ASN A 137 19.26 -1.88 -3.18
C ASN A 137 18.97 -2.71 -4.44
N ARG A 138 18.19 -2.18 -5.40
CA ARG A 138 17.79 -2.89 -6.64
C ARG A 138 18.97 -3.31 -7.54
N GLY A 139 20.19 -2.82 -7.27
CA GLY A 139 21.41 -3.17 -8.00
C GLY A 139 22.38 -4.12 -7.28
N GLU A 140 22.01 -4.67 -6.12
CA GLU A 140 22.88 -5.55 -5.31
C GLU A 140 22.50 -7.05 -5.38
N GLU A 141 21.57 -7.44 -6.28
CA GLU A 141 21.20 -8.85 -6.52
C GLU A 141 21.79 -9.40 -7.84
#